data_AF-A0A2E0V179-F1
#
_entry.id   AF-A0A2E0V179-F1
#
_cell.length_a   1.000
_cell.length_b   1.000
_cell.length_c   1.000
_cell.angle_alpha   90.00
_cell.angle_beta   90.00
_cell.angle_gamma   90.00
#
_symmetry.space_group_name_H-M   'P 1'
#
loop_
_entity.id
_entity.type
_entity.pdbx_description
1 polymer ?
#
loop_
_entity_poly.entity_id
_entity_poly.type
_entity_poly.pdbx_seq_one_letter_code
_entity_poly.pdbx_strand_id
1 'polypeptide(L)'
;MEGFLESYNIGDELENQLEKFSIYLRDQRDRAPGTIKEYCCDVKIYAKFFFEEVSSKFSDFTIKPDYIISYLSYLKSPERKLSRETIKRRLIGLYAFWKFLFKTNQTKFPPVSLDDLDIIIKTNRNPTRPLSPQNYKHLREELTYDFAKIE
;
A
#
# COMPACT_ATOMS: atom_id res chain seq x y z
N MET A 1 20.33 35.86 20.38
CA MET A 1 20.44 34.80 19.35
C MET A 1 19.50 33.67 19.73
N GLU A 2 18.21 33.93 19.67
CA GLU A 2 17.15 32.93 19.85
C GLU A 2 16.11 33.25 18.78
N GLY A 3 15.74 32.27 17.97
CA GLY A 3 14.75 32.45 16.89
C GLY A 3 15.17 31.97 15.51
N PHE A 4 16.09 31.00 15.38
CA PHE A 4 16.49 30.45 14.07
C PHE A 4 16.07 28.98 13.83
N LEU A 5 15.15 28.43 14.63
CA LEU A 5 14.77 27.01 14.57
C LEU A 5 13.25 26.77 14.52
N GLU A 6 12.48 27.66 13.90
CA GLU A 6 11.00 27.53 13.90
C GLU A 6 10.36 27.60 12.51
N SER A 7 11.07 27.11 11.50
CA SER A 7 10.46 26.72 10.22
C SER A 7 11.00 25.38 9.73
N TYR A 8 11.02 24.37 10.61
CA TYR A 8 11.16 22.98 10.16
C TYR A 8 9.81 22.57 9.55
N ASN A 9 9.77 22.42 8.23
CA ASN A 9 8.52 22.23 7.50
C ASN A 9 8.02 20.79 7.71
N ILE A 10 6.74 20.61 7.99
CA ILE A 10 6.08 19.29 8.20
C ILE A 10 6.39 18.33 7.03
N GLY A 11 6.57 18.88 5.83
CA GLY A 11 6.98 18.13 4.65
C GLY A 11 8.37 17.51 4.74
N ASP A 12 9.35 18.21 5.32
CA ASP A 12 10.75 17.78 5.29
C ASP A 12 10.99 16.55 6.19
N GLU A 13 10.35 16.52 7.37
CA GLU A 13 10.46 15.38 8.30
C GLU A 13 9.75 14.14 7.73
N LEU A 14 8.57 14.33 7.12
CA LEU A 14 7.87 13.22 6.47
C LEU A 14 8.68 12.64 5.31
N GLU A 15 9.28 13.50 4.48
CA GLU A 15 10.09 13.03 3.34
C GLU A 15 11.35 12.28 3.81
N ASN A 16 11.99 12.72 4.90
CA ASN A 16 13.09 11.98 5.51
C ASN A 16 12.66 10.58 5.99
N GLN A 17 11.50 10.48 6.64
CA GLN A 17 10.95 9.17 7.02
C GLN A 17 10.61 8.30 5.80
N LEU A 18 10.06 8.89 4.74
CA LEU A 18 9.73 8.18 3.50
C LEU A 18 10.97 7.73 2.73
N GLU A 19 12.05 8.50 2.75
CA GLU A 19 13.33 8.10 2.18
C GLU A 19 13.88 6.86 2.91
N LYS A 20 13.95 6.91 4.24
CA LYS A 20 14.37 5.75 5.06
C LYS A 20 13.46 4.54 4.84
N PHE A 21 12.16 4.76 4.71
CA PHE A 21 11.20 3.70 4.40
C PHE A 21 11.44 3.10 3.01
N SER A 22 11.72 3.92 2.01
CA SER A 22 12.02 3.47 0.64
C SER A 22 13.28 2.60 0.59
N ILE A 23 14.33 3.00 1.31
CA ILE A 23 15.57 2.24 1.49
C ILE A 23 15.27 0.90 2.19
N TYR A 24 14.48 0.90 3.26
CA TYR A 24 14.05 -0.32 3.94
C TYR A 24 13.28 -1.27 3.00
N LEU A 25 12.35 -0.74 2.19
CA LEU A 25 11.58 -1.57 1.26
C LEU A 25 12.46 -2.16 0.14
N ARG A 26 13.44 -1.40 -0.34
CA ARG A 26 14.39 -1.84 -1.36
C ARG A 26 15.35 -2.89 -0.78
N ASP A 27 16.08 -2.54 0.26
CA ASP A 27 17.26 -3.30 0.70
C ASP A 27 16.91 -4.47 1.62
N GLN A 28 15.82 -4.37 2.39
CA GLN A 28 15.43 -5.41 3.36
C GLN A 28 14.20 -6.22 2.93
N ARG A 29 13.41 -5.70 1.97
CA ARG A 29 12.16 -6.34 1.52
C ARG A 29 12.13 -6.64 0.02
N ASP A 30 13.19 -6.29 -0.70
CA ASP A 30 13.36 -6.54 -2.13
C ASP A 30 12.10 -6.19 -2.95
N ARG A 31 11.50 -5.04 -2.63
CA ARG A 31 10.29 -4.58 -3.31
C ARG A 31 10.67 -3.90 -4.63
N ALA A 32 9.88 -4.18 -5.67
CA ALA A 32 10.03 -3.52 -6.95
C ALA A 32 9.84 -1.99 -6.83
N PRO A 33 10.56 -1.17 -7.62
CA PRO A 33 10.49 0.29 -7.54
C PRO A 33 9.07 0.86 -7.66
N GLY A 34 8.23 0.26 -8.51
CA GLY A 34 6.83 0.66 -8.65
C GLY A 34 6.03 0.50 -7.36
N THR A 35 6.20 -0.63 -6.67
CA THR A 35 5.56 -0.90 -5.38
C THR A 35 6.06 0.04 -4.29
N ILE A 36 7.35 0.37 -4.27
CA ILE A 36 7.93 1.34 -3.33
C ILE A 36 7.26 2.71 -3.52
N LYS A 37 7.19 3.19 -4.77
CA LYS A 37 6.56 4.47 -5.10
C LYS A 37 5.10 4.51 -4.67
N GLU A 38 4.35 3.44 -4.92
CA GLU A 38 2.96 3.31 -4.48
C GLU A 38 2.83 3.37 -2.97
N TYR A 39 3.65 2.63 -2.23
CA TYR A 39 3.59 2.62 -0.76
C TYR A 39 3.93 4.00 -0.17
N CYS A 40 4.96 4.69 -0.69
CA CYS A 40 5.26 6.06 -0.27
C CYS A 40 4.10 7.02 -0.57
N CYS A 41 3.45 6.88 -1.74
CA CYS A 41 2.27 7.67 -2.08
C CYS A 41 1.12 7.42 -1.10
N ASP A 42 0.87 6.16 -0.73
CA ASP A 42 -0.18 5.79 0.21
C ASP A 42 0.05 6.42 1.60
N VAL A 43 1.31 6.45 2.06
CA VAL A 43 1.67 7.14 3.32
C VAL A 43 1.44 8.65 3.22
N LYS A 44 1.80 9.29 2.11
CA LYS A 44 1.52 10.73 1.90
C LYS A 44 0.02 11.03 1.95
N ILE A 45 -0.81 10.14 1.39
CA ILE A 45 -2.27 10.29 1.44
C ILE A 45 -2.78 10.15 2.88
N TYR A 46 -2.24 9.21 3.66
CA TYR A 46 -2.56 9.12 5.09
C TYR A 46 -2.10 10.35 5.87
N ALA A 47 -0.90 10.85 5.62
CA ALA A 47 -0.39 12.06 6.25
C ALA A 47 -1.30 13.26 5.98
N LYS A 48 -1.76 13.42 4.73
CA LYS A 48 -2.76 14.43 4.39
C LYS A 48 -4.03 14.29 5.23
N PHE A 49 -4.61 13.09 5.31
CA PHE A 49 -5.76 12.82 6.18
C PHE A 49 -5.46 13.20 7.64
N PHE A 50 -4.32 12.78 8.17
CA PHE A 50 -3.96 13.03 9.56
C PHE A 50 -3.86 14.54 9.86
N PHE A 51 -3.22 15.30 8.95
CA PHE A 51 -3.05 16.73 9.12
C PHE A 51 -4.34 17.54 8.90
N GLU A 52 -5.28 17.02 8.12
CA GLU A 52 -6.60 17.63 7.90
C GLU A 52 -7.59 17.32 9.03
N GLU A 53 -7.62 16.09 9.52
CA GLU A 53 -8.72 15.57 10.37
C GLU A 53 -8.33 15.31 11.82
N VAL A 54 -7.03 15.23 12.15
CA VAL A 54 -6.56 14.78 13.47
C VAL A 54 -5.74 15.84 14.19
N SER A 55 -4.63 16.30 13.58
CA SER A 55 -3.78 17.34 14.16
C SER A 55 -2.96 18.00 13.09
N SER A 56 -2.80 19.32 13.14
CA SER A 56 -1.96 20.09 12.21
C SER A 56 -0.46 20.04 12.54
N LYS A 57 -0.03 19.35 13.60
CA LYS A 57 1.36 19.29 14.04
C LYS A 57 2.02 17.96 13.68
N PHE A 58 3.22 18.02 13.11
CA PHE A 58 3.99 16.81 12.80
C PHE A 58 4.40 16.02 14.06
N SER A 59 4.63 16.69 15.20
CA SER A 59 4.94 16.02 16.47
C SER A 59 3.92 14.97 16.89
N ASP A 60 2.68 15.14 16.42
CA ASP A 60 1.56 14.27 16.76
C ASP A 60 1.38 13.15 15.74
N PHE A 61 2.07 13.25 14.58
CA PHE A 61 1.95 12.30 13.48
C PHE A 61 2.30 10.89 13.95
N THR A 62 1.31 10.01 13.91
CA THR A 62 1.45 8.63 14.37
C THR A 62 0.47 7.72 13.67
N ILE A 63 0.71 6.41 13.80
CA ILE A 63 -0.18 5.36 13.31
C ILE A 63 -0.55 4.47 14.50
N LYS A 64 -1.85 4.36 14.75
CA LYS A 64 -2.44 3.50 15.78
C LYS A 64 -3.81 2.99 15.30
N PRO A 65 -4.37 1.93 15.91
CA PRO A 65 -5.62 1.30 15.46
C PRO A 65 -6.76 2.29 15.21
N ASP A 66 -7.04 3.19 16.17
CA ASP A 66 -8.15 4.15 16.06
C ASP A 66 -8.02 5.05 14.82
N TYR A 67 -6.81 5.54 14.54
CA TYR A 67 -6.57 6.40 13.38
C TYR A 67 -6.64 5.63 12.06
N ILE A 68 -6.31 4.34 12.05
CA ILE A 68 -6.52 3.49 10.87
C ILE A 68 -8.02 3.30 10.61
N ILE A 69 -8.84 3.12 11.65
CA ILE A 69 -10.31 3.01 11.51
C ILE A 69 -10.90 4.33 11.00
N SER A 70 -10.49 5.47 11.56
CA SER A 70 -10.90 6.79 11.07
C SER A 70 -10.47 7.01 9.62
N TYR A 71 -9.23 6.61 9.27
CA TYR A 71 -8.74 6.69 7.90
C TYR A 71 -9.52 5.78 6.94
N LEU A 72 -9.93 4.59 7.37
CA LEU A 72 -10.78 3.70 6.59
C LEU A 72 -12.13 4.35 6.29
N SER A 73 -12.76 4.98 7.29
CA SER A 73 -13.99 5.74 7.11
C SER A 73 -13.80 6.91 6.14
N TYR A 74 -12.70 7.64 6.28
CA TYR A 74 -12.31 8.71 5.35
C TYR A 74 -12.16 8.18 3.91
N LEU A 75 -11.50 7.04 3.70
CA LEU A 75 -11.35 6.42 2.39
C LEU A 75 -12.67 5.90 1.79
N LYS A 76 -13.60 5.45 2.63
CA LYS A 76 -14.93 4.95 2.24
C LYS A 76 -15.94 6.08 1.99
N SER A 77 -15.60 7.34 2.30
CA SER A 77 -16.50 8.47 2.09
C SER A 77 -17.03 8.52 0.64
N PRO A 78 -18.35 8.74 0.43
CA PRO A 78 -18.96 8.81 -0.89
C PRO A 78 -18.29 9.81 -1.85
N GLU A 79 -17.67 10.85 -1.29
CA GLU A 79 -17.00 11.92 -2.03
C GLU A 79 -15.75 11.43 -2.77
N ARG A 80 -15.07 10.41 -2.25
CA ARG A 80 -13.80 9.92 -2.82
C ARG A 80 -13.97 8.86 -3.90
N LYS A 81 -15.13 8.20 -3.96
CA LYS A 81 -15.50 7.19 -4.97
C LYS A 81 -14.39 6.15 -5.25
N LEU A 82 -13.69 5.71 -4.22
CA LEU A 82 -12.59 4.75 -4.36
C LEU A 82 -13.12 3.32 -4.46
N SER A 83 -12.52 2.52 -5.35
CA SER A 83 -12.79 1.08 -5.39
C SER A 83 -12.27 0.39 -4.14
N ARG A 84 -12.88 -0.74 -3.77
CA ARG A 84 -12.44 -1.58 -2.64
C ARG A 84 -10.97 -1.98 -2.77
N GLU A 85 -10.51 -2.30 -3.98
CA GLU A 85 -9.12 -2.67 -4.24
C GLU A 85 -8.16 -1.49 -4.02
N THR A 86 -8.54 -0.27 -4.41
CA THR A 86 -7.71 0.92 -4.15
C THR A 86 -7.61 1.21 -2.65
N ILE A 87 -8.71 1.10 -1.91
CA ILE A 87 -8.73 1.27 -0.45
C ILE A 87 -7.80 0.25 0.21
N LYS A 88 -7.96 -1.01 -0.17
CA LYS A 88 -7.13 -2.12 0.31
C LYS A 88 -5.64 -1.91 -0.01
N ARG A 89 -5.29 -1.54 -1.23
CA ARG A 89 -3.91 -1.24 -1.64
C ARG A 89 -3.30 -0.15 -0.76
N ARG A 90 -4.05 0.94 -0.52
CA ARG A 90 -3.62 2.05 0.37
C ARG A 90 -3.37 1.58 1.80
N LEU A 91 -4.27 0.78 2.36
CA LEU A 91 -4.12 0.24 3.71
C LEU A 91 -2.92 -0.69 3.82
N ILE A 92 -2.64 -1.50 2.80
CA ILE A 92 -1.44 -2.35 2.76
C ILE A 92 -0.16 -1.51 2.74
N GLY A 93 -0.11 -0.47 1.91
CA GLY A 93 1.04 0.45 1.85
C GLY A 93 1.29 1.14 3.20
N LEU A 94 0.22 1.68 3.79
CA LEU A 94 0.26 2.29 5.12
C LEU A 94 0.67 1.30 6.22
N TYR A 95 0.15 0.08 6.19
CA TYR A 95 0.50 -0.97 7.13
C TYR A 95 1.97 -1.38 7.04
N ALA A 96 2.53 -1.42 5.82
CA ALA A 96 3.96 -1.67 5.63
C ALA A 96 4.82 -0.57 6.28
N PHE A 97 4.37 0.69 6.20
CA PHE A 97 5.01 1.81 6.86
C PHE A 97 4.87 1.76 8.38
N TRP A 98 3.69 1.40 8.91
CA TRP A 98 3.50 1.20 10.36
C TRP A 98 4.45 0.12 10.91
N LYS A 99 4.59 -1.01 10.20
CA LYS A 99 5.59 -2.04 10.52
C LYS A 99 7.01 -1.51 10.52
N PHE A 100 7.35 -0.65 9.57
CA PHE A 100 8.66 0.00 9.51
C PHE A 100 8.88 0.89 10.74
N LEU A 101 7.94 1.79 11.05
CA LEU A 101 8.04 2.68 12.22
C LEU A 101 8.19 1.91 13.53
N PHE A 102 7.45 0.80 13.70
CA PHE A 102 7.56 -0.02 14.89
C PHE A 102 8.92 -0.72 14.99
N LYS A 103 9.42 -1.28 13.88
CA LYS A 103 10.73 -1.93 13.82
C LYS A 103 11.89 -0.98 14.11
N THR A 104 11.76 0.29 13.74
CA THR A 104 12.77 1.33 13.98
C THR A 104 12.53 2.10 15.28
N ASN A 105 11.63 1.62 16.15
CA ASN A 105 11.26 2.24 17.43
C ASN A 105 10.74 3.69 17.32
N GLN A 106 10.20 4.08 16.16
CA GLN A 106 9.62 5.40 15.92
C GLN A 106 8.15 5.49 16.35
N THR A 107 7.50 4.36 16.62
CA THR A 107 6.18 4.31 17.26
C THR A 107 6.16 3.27 18.36
N LYS A 108 5.39 3.54 19.41
CA LYS A 108 5.14 2.61 20.53
C LYS A 108 3.96 1.68 20.25
N PHE A 109 3.15 1.98 19.24
CA PHE A 109 1.97 1.21 18.92
C PHE A 109 2.33 0.04 17.98
N PRO A 110 2.17 -1.22 18.42
CA PRO A 110 2.45 -2.37 17.57
C PRO A 110 1.43 -2.47 16.43
N PRO A 111 1.86 -2.85 15.22
CA PRO A 111 0.96 -3.03 14.07
C PRO A 111 -0.02 -4.18 14.31
N VAL A 112 -1.31 -3.88 14.26
CA VAL A 112 -2.42 -4.84 14.38
C VAL A 112 -2.77 -5.40 13.00
N SER A 113 -3.22 -6.65 12.89
CA SER A 113 -3.54 -7.21 11.58
C SER A 113 -4.72 -6.47 10.93
N LEU A 114 -4.76 -6.44 9.60
CA LEU A 114 -5.86 -5.79 8.88
C LEU A 114 -7.17 -6.58 9.04
N ASP A 115 -7.09 -7.90 9.25
CA ASP A 115 -8.25 -8.74 9.50
C ASP A 115 -8.89 -8.42 10.88
N ASP A 116 -8.07 -8.14 11.90
CA ASP A 116 -8.56 -7.69 13.22
C ASP A 116 -9.23 -6.31 13.18
N LEU A 117 -9.06 -5.57 12.08
CA LEU A 117 -9.71 -4.28 11.81
C LEU A 117 -10.94 -4.41 10.89
N ASP A 118 -11.47 -5.63 10.72
CA ASP A 118 -12.57 -5.99 9.82
C ASP A 118 -12.30 -5.66 8.33
N ILE A 119 -11.03 -5.63 7.92
CA ILE A 119 -10.63 -5.40 6.53
C ILE A 119 -10.31 -6.75 5.86
N ILE A 120 -11.34 -7.39 5.29
CA ILE A 120 -11.18 -8.69 4.61
C ILE A 120 -10.40 -8.54 3.30
N ILE A 121 -9.14 -8.99 3.27
CA ILE A 121 -8.31 -9.06 2.07
C ILE A 121 -8.60 -10.37 1.32
N LYS A 122 -9.62 -10.37 0.45
CA LYS A 122 -9.76 -11.49 -0.51
C LYS A 122 -8.60 -11.43 -1.50
N THR A 123 -7.82 -12.50 -1.61
CA THR A 123 -6.80 -12.65 -2.66
C THR A 123 -7.51 -12.70 -4.00
N ASN A 124 -7.25 -11.73 -4.88
CA ASN A 124 -7.73 -11.81 -6.26
C ASN A 124 -6.94 -12.93 -6.94
N ARG A 125 -7.60 -14.03 -7.33
CA ARG A 125 -6.94 -15.08 -8.10
C ARG A 125 -6.55 -14.46 -9.43
N ASN A 126 -5.25 -14.46 -9.75
CA ASN A 126 -4.79 -14.07 -11.09
C ASN A 126 -5.59 -14.91 -12.10
N PRO A 127 -6.43 -14.30 -12.94
CA PRO A 127 -7.10 -15.08 -13.98
C PRO A 127 -6.01 -15.76 -14.82
N THR A 128 -6.19 -17.04 -15.09
CA THR A 128 -5.27 -17.80 -15.95
C THR A 128 -5.05 -16.98 -17.21
N ARG A 129 -3.78 -16.71 -17.56
CA ARG A 129 -3.47 -15.95 -18.77
C ARG A 129 -4.17 -16.64 -19.95
N PRO A 130 -4.86 -15.88 -20.83
CA PRO A 130 -5.40 -16.47 -22.04
C PRO A 130 -4.27 -17.12 -22.85
N LEU A 131 -4.59 -18.22 -23.53
CA LEU A 131 -3.64 -18.90 -24.41
C LEU A 131 -3.08 -17.91 -25.43
N SER A 132 -1.77 -17.96 -25.65
CA SER A 132 -1.16 -17.19 -26.75
C SER A 132 -1.70 -17.71 -28.09
N PRO A 133 -1.73 -16.87 -29.15
CA PRO A 133 -2.13 -17.33 -30.48
C PRO A 133 -1.32 -18.54 -30.98
N GLN A 134 -0.04 -18.62 -30.59
CA GLN A 134 0.84 -19.75 -30.93
C GLN A 134 0.43 -21.03 -30.20
N ASN A 135 0.16 -20.95 -28.89
CA ASN A 135 -0.29 -22.11 -28.12
C ASN A 135 -1.67 -22.58 -28.58
N TYR A 136 -2.54 -21.63 -28.93
CA TYR A 136 -3.86 -21.94 -29.49
C TYR A 136 -3.74 -22.65 -30.84
N LYS A 137 -2.84 -22.18 -31.72
CA LYS A 137 -2.58 -22.84 -33.00
C LYS A 137 -2.05 -24.26 -32.82
N HIS A 138 -1.10 -24.46 -31.92
CA HIS A 138 -0.54 -25.78 -31.64
C HIS A 138 -1.59 -26.76 -31.13
N LEU A 139 -2.42 -26.34 -30.15
CA LEU A 139 -3.54 -27.13 -29.64
C LEU A 139 -4.54 -27.50 -30.75
N ARG A 140 -4.81 -26.58 -31.68
CA ARG A 140 -5.71 -26.84 -32.82
C ARG A 140 -5.11 -27.88 -33.77
N GLU A 141 -3.82 -27.82 -34.03
CA GLU A 141 -3.11 -28.75 -34.91
C GLU A 141 -3.06 -30.16 -34.30
N GLU A 142 -2.76 -30.29 -33.01
CA GLU A 142 -2.80 -31.56 -32.28
C GLU A 142 -4.20 -32.19 -32.32
N LEU A 143 -5.25 -31.41 -32.03
CA LEU A 143 -6.62 -31.91 -32.09
C LEU A 143 -6.99 -32.38 -33.50
N THR A 144 -6.61 -31.62 -34.53
CA THR A 144 -6.91 -32.00 -35.93
C THR A 144 -6.20 -33.30 -36.32
N TYR A 145 -4.97 -33.48 -35.85
CA TYR A 145 -4.19 -34.69 -36.09
C TYR A 145 -4.78 -35.92 -35.36
N ASP A 146 -5.23 -35.74 -34.13
CA ASP A 146 -5.86 -36.83 -33.36
C ASP A 146 -7.22 -37.24 -33.93
N PHE A 147 -8.03 -36.28 -34.43
CA PHE A 147 -9.27 -36.61 -35.13
C PHE A 147 -9.02 -37.36 -36.44
N ALA A 148 -7.95 -37.05 -37.17
CA ALA A 148 -7.57 -37.74 -38.41
C ALA A 148 -7.02 -39.18 -38.19
N LYS A 149 -6.75 -39.58 -36.95
CA LYS A 149 -6.29 -40.93 -36.59
C LYS A 149 -7.40 -41.88 -36.14
N ILE A 150 -8.63 -41.37 -35.99
CA ILE A 150 -9.78 -42.13 -35.51
C ILE A 150 -10.65 -42.65 -36.69
N GLU A 151 -10.33 -42.26 -37.93
CA GLU A 151 -10.88 -42.82 -39.18
C GLU A 151 -9.96 -43.91 -39.77
#